data_AF-A0A7R9UPA6-F1
#
_entry.id   AF-A0A7R9UPA6-F1
#
_cell.length_a   1.000
_cell.length_b   1.000
_cell.length_c   1.000
_cell.angle_alpha   90.00
_cell.angle_beta   90.00
_cell.angle_gamma   90.00
#
_symmetry.space_group_name_H-M   'P 1'
#
loop_
_entity.id
_entity.type
_entity.pdbx_description
1 polymer ?
#
loop_
_entity_poly.entity_id
_entity_poly.type
_entity_poly.pdbx_seq_one_letter_code
_entity_poly.pdbx_strand_id
1 'polypeptide(L)'
;EPLRRLAAIRLPCAHLIHRSCAASIIASPSGPHITFAHLNCPACRGSRKRPARAVGLDHPALRASLEPHLALRSAVVRCAKRQLRERASAAEKAQVQPGGEHDGRVLDFALEAWTFFRCERCDDVFCG
;
A
#
# COMPACT_ATOMS: atom_id res chain seq x y z
N GLU A 1 -4.79 -7.95 31.28
CA GLU A 1 -3.57 -8.24 30.49
C GLU A 1 -3.94 -8.79 29.10
N PRO A 2 -4.14 -7.94 28.07
CA PRO A 2 -5.00 -8.31 26.93
C PRO A 2 -4.24 -8.64 25.62
N LEU A 3 -3.13 -9.39 25.69
CA LEU A 3 -2.55 -10.08 24.51
C LEU A 3 -2.48 -11.62 24.70
N ARG A 4 -2.82 -12.15 25.89
CA ARG A 4 -2.66 -13.58 26.21
C ARG A 4 -3.82 -14.47 25.75
N ARG A 5 -4.96 -13.91 25.31
CA ARG A 5 -6.18 -14.71 25.02
C ARG A 5 -6.41 -15.01 23.53
N LEU A 6 -5.65 -14.38 22.63
CA LEU A 6 -5.82 -14.53 21.17
C LEU A 6 -4.45 -14.64 20.49
N ALA A 7 -4.38 -15.36 19.36
CA ALA A 7 -3.14 -15.55 18.60
C ALA A 7 -2.59 -14.19 18.13
N ALA A 8 -1.53 -13.72 18.79
CA ALA A 8 -0.78 -12.54 18.40
C ALA A 8 0.37 -12.93 17.46
N ILE A 9 0.64 -12.06 16.49
CA ILE A 9 1.73 -12.20 15.53
C ILE A 9 2.71 -11.03 15.70
N ARG A 10 3.98 -11.30 15.45
CA ARG A 10 5.05 -10.29 15.47
C ARG A 10 5.37 -9.88 14.04
N LEU A 11 5.21 -8.60 13.75
CA LEU A 11 5.52 -8.01 12.45
C LEU A 11 7.04 -7.80 12.28
N PRO A 12 7.54 -7.59 11.05
CA PRO A 12 8.95 -7.27 10.79
C PRO A 12 9.43 -6.00 11.49
N CYS A 13 8.53 -5.07 11.78
CA CYS A 13 8.82 -3.87 12.59
C CYS A 13 8.88 -4.13 14.10
N ALA A 14 8.85 -5.40 14.52
CA ALA A 14 8.82 -5.87 15.90
C ALA A 14 7.56 -5.55 16.72
N HIS A 15 6.55 -4.88 16.15
CA HIS A 15 5.27 -4.67 16.83
C HIS A 15 4.42 -5.95 16.86
N LEU A 16 3.68 -6.13 17.96
CA LEU A 16 2.74 -7.22 18.15
C LEU A 16 1.32 -6.75 17.83
N ILE A 17 0.55 -7.61 17.15
CA ILE A 17 -0.86 -7.38 16.85
C ILE A 17 -1.61 -8.72 16.88
N HIS A 18 -2.87 -8.72 17.31
CA HIS A 18 -3.70 -9.91 17.16
C HIS A 18 -3.90 -10.23 15.68
N ARG A 19 -3.82 -11.52 15.31
CA ARG A 19 -4.06 -11.98 13.94
C ARG A 19 -5.42 -11.53 13.42
N SER A 20 -6.46 -11.61 14.24
CA SER A 20 -7.82 -11.15 13.89
C SER A 20 -7.87 -9.64 13.63
N CYS A 21 -7.27 -8.82 14.50
CA CYS A 21 -7.21 -7.37 14.29
C CYS A 21 -6.47 -7.02 13.00
N ALA A 22 -5.35 -7.69 12.70
CA ALA A 22 -4.62 -7.47 11.46
C ALA A 22 -5.46 -7.84 10.22
N ALA A 23 -6.17 -8.97 10.26
CA ALA A 23 -7.06 -9.38 9.18
C ALA A 23 -8.22 -8.38 8.96
N SER A 24 -8.82 -7.86 10.05
CA SER A 24 -9.87 -6.83 9.96
C SER A 24 -9.37 -5.52 9.36
N ILE A 25 -8.15 -5.09 9.69
CA ILE A 25 -7.53 -3.90 9.09
C ILE A 25 -7.32 -4.10 7.59
N ILE A 26 -6.84 -5.28 7.18
CA ILE A 26 -6.63 -5.60 5.76
C ILE A 26 -7.97 -5.61 5.02
N ALA A 27 -9.01 -6.22 5.59
CA ALA A 27 -10.34 -6.30 4.99
C ALA A 27 -11.11 -4.97 4.99
N SER A 28 -10.62 -3.95 5.70
CA SER A 28 -11.30 -2.66 5.77
C SER A 28 -11.24 -1.98 4.39
N PRO A 29 -12.37 -1.52 3.85
CA PRO A 29 -12.37 -0.87 2.55
C PRO A 29 -11.48 0.37 2.59
N SER A 30 -10.57 0.50 1.62
CA SER A 30 -10.07 1.81 1.25
C SER A 30 -11.29 2.64 0.82
N GLY A 31 -11.33 3.93 1.14
CA GLY A 31 -12.39 4.83 0.67
C GLY A 31 -12.51 4.87 -0.86
N PRO A 32 -13.22 5.85 -1.44
CA PRO A 32 -13.46 5.89 -2.89
C PRO A 32 -12.17 5.87 -3.72
N HIS A 33 -11.08 6.38 -3.14
CA HIS A 33 -9.74 6.33 -3.72
C HIS A 33 -8.94 5.13 -3.21
N ILE A 34 -8.30 4.42 -4.13
CA ILE A 34 -7.40 3.32 -3.81
C ILE A 34 -6.19 3.88 -3.06
N THR A 35 -6.02 3.46 -1.81
CA THR A 35 -4.81 3.73 -1.02
C THR A 35 -4.35 2.44 -0.36
N PHE A 36 -3.04 2.28 -0.20
CA PHE A 36 -2.46 1.11 0.51
C PHE A 36 -2.06 1.46 1.95
N ALA A 37 -2.49 2.63 2.43
CA ALA A 37 -2.03 3.14 3.70
C ALA A 37 -2.48 2.27 4.89
N HIS A 38 -3.70 1.73 4.82
CA HIS A 38 -4.28 0.85 5.83
C HIS A 38 -3.48 -0.47 6.00
N LEU A 39 -2.72 -0.88 4.98
CA LEU A 39 -1.89 -2.09 5.04
C LEU A 39 -0.60 -1.91 5.83
N ASN A 40 -0.33 -0.71 6.36
CA ASN A 40 0.87 -0.45 7.14
C ASN A 40 0.60 -0.62 8.64
N CYS A 41 1.64 -1.01 9.36
CA CYS A 41 1.59 -1.23 10.80
C CYS A 41 1.03 0.02 11.52
N PRO A 42 -0.10 -0.11 12.25
CA PRO A 42 -0.75 1.02 12.92
C PRO A 42 0.14 1.63 14.01
N ALA A 43 0.95 0.81 14.70
CA ALA A 43 1.87 1.29 15.72
C ALA A 43 3.03 2.11 15.14
N CYS A 44 3.58 1.71 13.98
CA CYS A 44 4.63 2.47 13.29
C CYS A 44 4.10 3.84 12.84
N ARG A 45 2.88 3.89 12.28
CA ARG A 45 2.25 5.13 11.82
C ARG A 45 2.06 6.16 12.93
N GLY A 46 1.71 5.71 14.14
CA GLY A 46 1.52 6.60 15.30
C GLY A 46 2.82 7.04 15.99
N SER A 47 3.97 6.44 15.65
CA SER A 47 5.22 6.68 16.36
C SER A 47 5.99 7.87 15.76
N ARG A 48 6.11 8.98 16.51
CA ARG A 48 6.96 10.14 16.15
C ARG A 48 8.47 9.83 16.09
N LYS A 49 8.90 8.65 16.56
CA LYS A 49 10.32 8.26 16.71
C LYS A 49 10.93 7.52 15.52
N ARG A 50 10.14 7.14 14.50
CA ARG A 50 10.68 6.58 13.25
C ARG A 50 10.10 7.36 12.08
N PRO A 51 10.90 8.14 11.33
CA PRO A 51 10.44 8.69 10.08
C PRO A 51 10.18 7.55 9.09
N ALA A 52 8.95 7.48 8.59
CA ALA A 52 8.66 7.18 7.19
C ALA A 52 9.22 5.88 6.55
N ARG A 53 9.30 4.77 7.28
CA ARG A 53 9.14 3.46 6.62
C ARG A 53 7.83 2.85 7.08
N ALA A 54 6.80 3.07 6.27
CA ALA A 54 5.57 2.31 6.29
C ALA A 54 5.90 0.81 6.21
N VAL A 55 6.05 0.15 7.36
CA VAL A 55 6.24 -1.30 7.39
C VAL A 55 4.88 -1.93 7.22
N GLY A 56 4.71 -2.68 6.13
CA GLY A 56 3.48 -3.40 5.83
C GLY A 56 3.13 -4.40 6.93
N LEU A 57 1.85 -4.75 7.00
CA LEU A 57 1.33 -5.90 7.75
C LEU A 57 1.76 -7.20 7.06
N ASP A 58 3.08 -7.41 6.91
CA ASP A 58 3.64 -8.57 6.23
C ASP A 58 3.91 -9.69 7.23
N HIS A 59 3.13 -10.78 7.13
CA HIS A 59 3.30 -11.97 7.93
C HIS A 59 2.71 -13.19 7.19
N PRO A 60 3.35 -14.37 7.22
CA PRO A 60 2.84 -15.58 6.55
C PRO A 60 1.37 -15.90 6.90
N ALA A 61 0.98 -15.73 8.16
CA ALA A 61 -0.39 -15.97 8.63
C ALA A 61 -1.47 -15.00 8.08
N LEU A 62 -1.06 -13.93 7.38
CA LEU A 62 -1.93 -12.93 6.76
C LEU A 62 -1.90 -13.00 5.23
N ARG A 63 -1.07 -13.87 4.62
CA ARG A 63 -0.88 -13.90 3.15
C ARG A 63 -2.18 -14.01 2.38
N ALA A 64 -3.07 -14.91 2.78
CA ALA A 64 -4.36 -15.09 2.12
C ALA A 64 -5.21 -13.81 2.11
N SER A 65 -5.13 -12.99 3.16
CA SER A 65 -5.82 -11.70 3.23
C SER A 65 -5.11 -10.61 2.43
N LEU A 66 -3.77 -10.67 2.32
CA LEU A 66 -2.97 -9.68 1.58
C LEU A 66 -3.01 -9.88 0.06
N GLU A 67 -3.20 -11.11 -0.40
CA GLU A 67 -3.12 -11.48 -1.83
C GLU A 67 -3.99 -10.58 -2.75
N PRO A 68 -5.26 -10.30 -2.43
CA PRO A 68 -6.09 -9.41 -3.25
C PRO A 68 -5.53 -7.98 -3.33
N HIS A 69 -4.91 -7.50 -2.26
CA HIS A 69 -4.30 -6.17 -2.23
C HIS A 69 -2.98 -6.13 -3.00
N LEU A 70 -2.21 -7.22 -3.01
CA LEU A 70 -1.00 -7.35 -3.84
C LEU A 70 -1.35 -7.38 -5.33
N ALA A 71 -2.44 -8.06 -5.70
CA ALA A 71 -2.99 -8.04 -7.06
C ALA A 71 -3.43 -6.62 -7.45
N LEU A 72 -4.18 -5.93 -6.58
CA LEU A 72 -4.58 -4.54 -6.78
C LEU A 72 -3.38 -3.60 -6.94
N ARG A 73 -2.36 -3.74 -6.07
CA ARG A 73 -1.11 -2.99 -6.14
C ARG A 73 -0.43 -3.18 -7.49
N SER A 74 -0.37 -4.40 -7.98
CA SER A 74 0.19 -4.71 -9.29
C SER A 74 -0.61 -4.09 -10.45
N ALA A 75 -1.95 -4.07 -10.34
CA ALA A 75 -2.81 -3.40 -11.32
C ALA A 75 -2.59 -1.88 -11.35
N VAL A 76 -2.48 -1.24 -10.17
CA VAL A 76 -2.15 0.19 -10.04
C VAL A 76 -0.79 0.48 -10.66
N VAL A 77 0.24 -0.32 -10.38
CA VAL A 77 1.57 -0.17 -10.99
C VAL A 77 1.51 -0.25 -12.52
N ARG A 78 0.76 -1.21 -13.08
CA ARG A 78 0.61 -1.33 -14.53
C ARG A 78 -0.05 -0.10 -15.14
N CYS A 79 -1.11 0.40 -14.51
CA CYS A 79 -1.84 1.58 -14.97
C CYS A 79 -0.98 2.85 -14.82
N ALA A 80 -0.30 3.04 -13.70
CA ALA A 80 0.65 4.13 -13.48
C ALA A 80 1.78 4.14 -14.51
N LYS A 81 2.39 2.98 -14.79
CA LYS A 81 3.42 2.85 -15.84
C LYS A 81 2.89 3.22 -17.23
N ARG A 82 1.63 2.89 -17.54
CA ARG A 82 0.99 3.28 -18.81
C ARG A 82 0.80 4.79 -18.90
N GLN A 83 0.25 5.41 -17.86
CA GLN A 83 0.04 6.85 -17.79
C GLN A 83 1.37 7.63 -17.84
N LEU A 84 2.40 7.14 -17.13
CA LEU A 84 3.75 7.68 -17.23
C LEU A 84 4.29 7.67 -18.65
N ARG A 85 4.05 6.62 -19.44
CA ARG A 85 4.53 6.56 -20.83
C ARG A 85 3.76 7.52 -21.74
N GLU A 86 2.44 7.48 -21.65
CA GLU A 86 1.53 8.07 -22.65
C GLU A 86 1.16 9.52 -22.36
N ARG A 87 1.04 9.90 -21.08
CA ARG A 87 0.41 11.17 -20.68
C ARG A 87 1.28 12.06 -19.81
N ALA A 88 2.24 11.48 -19.08
CA ALA A 88 3.07 12.25 -18.17
C ALA A 88 4.06 13.17 -18.91
N SER A 89 4.27 14.35 -18.34
CA SER A 89 5.25 15.34 -18.77
C SER A 89 6.68 14.84 -18.64
N ALA A 90 7.63 15.52 -19.29
CA ALA A 90 9.05 15.21 -19.17
C ALA A 90 9.56 15.34 -17.71
N ALA A 91 9.02 16.31 -16.95
CA ALA A 91 9.38 16.52 -15.55
C ALA A 91 8.91 15.35 -14.67
N GLU A 92 7.67 14.89 -14.82
CA GLU A 92 7.15 13.73 -14.09
C GLU A 92 7.89 12.45 -14.45
N LYS A 93 8.21 12.26 -15.74
CA LYS A 93 9.05 11.14 -16.19
C LYS A 93 10.42 11.16 -15.52
N ALA A 94 11.05 12.33 -15.36
CA ALA A 94 12.36 12.45 -14.72
C ALA A 94 12.37 12.02 -13.25
N GLN A 95 11.25 12.17 -12.53
CA GLN A 95 11.14 11.79 -11.11
C GLN A 95 11.37 10.29 -10.87
N VAL A 96 10.97 9.43 -11.81
CA VAL A 96 11.04 7.96 -11.65
C VAL A 96 12.21 7.30 -12.39
N GLN A 97 13.01 8.10 -13.11
CA GLN A 97 14.20 7.65 -13.83
C GLN A 97 15.42 7.56 -12.90
N PRO A 98 16.51 6.90 -13.34
CA PRO A 98 17.75 6.84 -12.57
C PRO A 98 18.20 8.22 -12.07
N GLY A 99 18.35 8.35 -10.74
CA GLY A 99 18.74 9.60 -10.10
C GLY A 99 17.61 10.62 -9.83
N GLY A 100 16.37 10.31 -10.21
CA GLY A 100 15.18 11.06 -9.80
C GLY A 100 14.78 10.79 -8.34
N GLU A 101 13.90 11.62 -7.78
CA GLU A 101 13.47 11.48 -6.37
C GLU A 101 12.82 10.11 -6.10
N HIS A 102 12.06 9.60 -7.07
CA HIS A 102 11.36 8.32 -7.02
C HIS A 102 12.00 7.27 -7.95
N ASP A 103 13.31 7.29 -8.12
CA ASP A 103 14.06 6.29 -8.90
C ASP A 103 13.65 4.85 -8.49
N GLY A 104 13.17 4.08 -9.48
CA GLY A 104 12.67 2.71 -9.29
C GLY A 104 11.36 2.59 -8.48
N ARG A 105 10.81 3.70 -7.97
CA ARG A 105 9.65 3.77 -7.06
C ARG A 105 8.42 4.40 -7.74
N VAL A 106 8.10 3.89 -8.93
CA VAL A 106 6.97 4.36 -9.75
C VAL A 106 5.66 4.41 -8.97
N LEU A 107 5.38 3.41 -8.14
CA LEU A 107 4.13 3.37 -7.38
C LEU A 107 4.04 4.49 -6.34
N ASP A 108 5.14 4.76 -5.63
CA ASP A 108 5.17 5.76 -4.58
C ASP A 108 4.95 7.15 -5.19
N PHE A 109 5.65 7.47 -6.28
CA PHE A 109 5.39 8.67 -7.08
C PHE A 109 3.93 8.76 -7.51
N ALA A 110 3.41 7.69 -8.12
CA ALA A 110 2.09 7.75 -8.73
C ALA A 110 0.97 7.88 -7.68
N LEU A 111 1.11 7.29 -6.49
CA LEU A 111 0.16 7.45 -5.37
C LEU A 111 0.23 8.83 -4.71
N GLU A 112 1.35 9.55 -4.86
CA GLU A 112 1.51 10.94 -4.40
C GLU A 112 1.00 11.95 -5.43
N ALA A 113 1.26 11.69 -6.72
CA ALA A 113 0.92 12.59 -7.82
C ALA A 113 -0.52 12.43 -8.33
N TRP A 114 -1.07 11.21 -8.31
CA TRP A 114 -2.34 10.89 -8.97
C TRP A 114 -3.31 10.15 -8.04
N THR A 115 -4.57 10.10 -8.47
CA THR A 115 -5.63 9.41 -7.76
C THR A 115 -6.11 8.20 -8.53
N PHE A 116 -6.23 7.07 -7.85
CA PHE A 116 -6.68 5.81 -8.45
C PHE A 116 -8.05 5.41 -7.92
N PHE A 117 -8.87 4.86 -8.81
CA PHE A 117 -10.21 4.40 -8.49
C PHE A 117 -10.40 2.98 -9.00
N ARG A 118 -11.31 2.26 -8.36
CA ARG A 118 -11.77 0.95 -8.83
C ARG A 118 -13.12 1.14 -9.50
N CYS A 119 -13.26 0.68 -10.74
CA CYS A 119 -14.53 0.76 -11.43
C CYS A 119 -15.52 -0.23 -10.82
N GLU A 120 -16.70 0.23 -10.40
CA GLU A 120 -17.74 -0.65 -9.85
C GLU A 120 -18.31 -1.64 -10.86
N ARG A 121 -18.18 -1.35 -12.16
CA ARG A 121 -18.77 -2.16 -13.24
C ARG A 121 -17.85 -3.27 -13.74
N CYS A 122 -16.55 -3.00 -13.91
CA CYS A 122 -15.60 -3.97 -14.45
C CYS A 122 -14.50 -4.38 -13.46
N ASP A 123 -14.48 -3.82 -12.24
CA ASP A 123 -13.44 -4.03 -11.21
C ASP A 123 -12.02 -3.60 -11.63
N ASP A 124 -11.87 -2.98 -12.81
CA ASP A 124 -10.57 -2.47 -13.27
C ASP A 124 -10.14 -1.20 -12.54
N VAL A 125 -8.82 -1.01 -12.49
CA VAL A 125 -8.20 0.20 -11.96
C VAL A 125 -8.23 1.31 -13.00
N PHE A 126 -8.90 2.40 -12.64
CA PHE A 126 -8.84 3.66 -13.37
C PHE A 126 -7.76 4.57 -12.75
N CYS A 127 -6.99 5.22 -13.62
CA CYS A 127 -5.99 6.20 -13.22
C CYS A 127 -6.45 7.60 -13.64
N GLY A 128 -6.64 8.47 -12.64
CA GLY A 128 -7.00 9.88 -12.81
C GLY A 128 -5.82 10.76 -13.15
#